data_AF-E8ZJ62-F1
#
_entry.id   AF-E8ZJ62-F1
#
_cell.length_a   1.000
_cell.length_b   1.000
_cell.length_c   1.000
_cell.angle_alpha   90.00
_cell.angle_beta   90.00
_cell.angle_gamma   90.00
#
_symmetry.space_group_name_H-M   'P 1'
#
loop_
_entity.id
_entity.type
_entity.pdbx_description
1 polymer ?
#
loop_
_entity_poly.entity_id
_entity_poly.type
_entity_poly.pdbx_seq_one_letter_code
_entity_poly.pdbx_strand_id
1 'polypeptide(L)'
;MVKSLVFKLSALGLTGTAVSVGAVMGIFKSSDTTQILKDELRHKIKKDRGSKRRALDASDAQLNPYWKANWDQYKSDNQGRQKGEDTFKLEDWTANPPQDTPEVVPQSFVNACLKSDDKSHEDLLKYCYRDSMIFDLIEGSGLRALDTSFDADHPKWIKAWERYKASKGDAWKLSTSDNGSSVPEAFKTKCDDNLASPDIENDELLDQIMSWCIDEDK
;
A
#
# COMPACT_ATOMS: atom_id res chain seq x y z
N MET A 1 19.32 -21.68 -20.30
CA MET A 1 19.95 -22.84 -19.63
C MET A 1 19.82 -22.65 -18.14
N VAL A 2 18.88 -23.36 -17.52
CA VAL A 2 18.63 -23.32 -16.07
C VAL A 2 19.48 -24.43 -15.46
N LYS A 3 20.45 -24.09 -14.61
CA LYS A 3 21.23 -25.08 -13.85
C LYS A 3 20.46 -25.41 -12.57
N SER A 4 19.78 -26.55 -12.60
CA SER A 4 19.17 -27.19 -11.43
C SER A 4 20.27 -27.73 -10.52
N LEU A 5 20.30 -27.32 -9.24
CA LEU A 5 21.14 -27.92 -8.22
C LEU A 5 20.34 -28.97 -7.44
N VAL A 6 20.67 -30.24 -7.67
CA VAL A 6 20.19 -31.39 -6.90
C VAL A 6 21.06 -31.52 -5.65
N PHE A 7 20.47 -31.34 -4.47
CA PHE A 7 21.14 -31.68 -3.20
C PHE A 7 21.00 -33.19 -2.92
N LYS A 8 22.12 -33.90 -2.86
CA LYS A 8 22.18 -35.29 -2.40
C LYS A 8 22.25 -35.31 -0.88
N LEU A 9 21.20 -35.81 -0.22
CA LEU A 9 21.26 -36.22 1.19
C LEU A 9 22.06 -37.52 1.29
N SER A 10 23.16 -37.50 2.04
CA SER A 10 23.89 -38.71 2.42
C SER A 10 23.43 -39.13 3.81
N ALA A 11 22.85 -40.32 3.93
CA ALA A 11 22.48 -40.92 5.21
C ALA A 11 23.74 -41.37 5.96
N LEU A 12 23.95 -40.85 7.18
CA LEU A 12 24.84 -41.48 8.16
C LEU A 12 23.97 -42.17 9.21
N GLY A 13 24.09 -43.50 9.28
CA GLY A 13 23.76 -44.24 10.50
C GLY A 13 24.92 -44.17 11.48
N LEU A 14 24.62 -44.11 12.78
CA LEU A 14 25.49 -44.60 13.85
C LEU A 14 24.71 -44.67 15.17
N THR A 15 25.06 -45.71 15.91
CA THR A 15 24.53 -46.25 17.17
C THR A 15 24.86 -45.36 18.38
N GLY A 16 24.11 -45.55 19.48
CA GLY A 16 23.97 -44.60 20.57
C GLY A 16 25.17 -44.32 21.49
N THR A 17 25.08 -43.19 22.21
CA THR A 17 25.40 -42.97 23.64
C THR A 17 25.08 -41.50 23.98
N ALA A 18 24.57 -41.25 25.18
CA ALA A 18 24.06 -39.96 25.63
C ALA A 18 25.18 -38.98 26.02
N VAL A 19 25.08 -37.72 25.58
CA VAL A 19 25.74 -36.55 26.20
C VAL A 19 24.96 -35.29 25.86
N SER A 20 24.57 -34.54 26.89
CA SER A 20 23.96 -33.21 26.82
C SER A 20 24.93 -32.20 26.21
N VAL A 21 24.63 -31.68 25.03
CA VAL A 21 25.31 -30.50 24.45
C VAL A 21 24.27 -29.66 23.72
N GLY A 22 24.25 -28.36 24.03
CA GLY A 22 23.24 -27.41 23.62
C GLY A 22 22.94 -27.41 22.12
N ALA A 23 21.67 -27.19 21.80
CA ALA A 23 21.26 -26.86 20.46
C ALA A 23 21.99 -25.59 20.02
N VAL A 24 23.06 -25.75 19.24
CA VAL A 24 23.54 -24.66 18.39
C VAL A 24 22.50 -24.52 17.28
N MET A 25 21.41 -23.80 17.58
CA MET A 25 20.58 -23.22 16.53
C MET A 25 21.52 -22.31 15.74
N GLY A 26 21.99 -22.83 14.61
CA GLY A 26 22.71 -22.05 13.62
C GLY A 26 21.84 -20.86 13.26
N ILE A 27 22.27 -19.68 13.69
CA ILE A 27 21.73 -18.41 13.23
C ILE A 27 22.03 -18.39 11.73
N PHE A 28 21.04 -18.73 10.91
CA PHE A 28 21.09 -18.41 9.49
C PHE A 28 21.25 -16.89 9.42
N LYS A 29 22.44 -16.43 9.00
CA LYS A 29 22.66 -15.05 8.57
C LYS A 29 21.83 -14.83 7.29
N SER A 30 20.52 -14.60 7.44
CA SER A 30 19.63 -14.21 6.35
C SER A 30 19.68 -12.70 6.06
N SER A 31 20.50 -11.94 6.79
CA SER A 31 20.59 -10.48 6.72
C SER A 31 20.96 -9.97 5.33
N ASP A 32 21.95 -10.58 4.67
CA ASP A 32 22.50 -10.02 3.42
C ASP A 32 21.55 -10.19 2.23
N THR A 33 20.89 -11.35 2.12
CA THR A 33 19.90 -11.61 1.06
C THR A 33 18.65 -10.76 1.25
N THR A 34 18.16 -10.61 2.49
CA THR A 34 17.00 -9.75 2.78
C THR A 34 17.32 -8.28 2.49
N GLN A 35 18.55 -7.82 2.75
CA GLN A 35 18.95 -6.46 2.46
C GLN A 35 19.05 -6.18 0.94
N ILE A 36 19.61 -7.11 0.17
CA ILE A 36 19.70 -7.01 -1.29
C ILE A 36 18.30 -6.94 -1.91
N LEU A 37 17.38 -7.81 -1.46
CA LEU A 37 15.98 -7.79 -1.93
C LEU A 37 15.30 -6.46 -1.61
N LYS A 38 15.53 -5.89 -0.42
CA LYS A 38 15.04 -4.56 -0.05
C LYS A 38 15.58 -3.47 -0.96
N ASP A 39 16.85 -3.54 -1.36
CA ASP A 39 17.48 -2.51 -2.20
C ASP A 39 17.02 -2.57 -3.66
N GLU A 40 16.89 -3.77 -4.25
CA GLU A 40 16.30 -3.94 -5.59
C GLU A 40 14.86 -3.43 -5.63
N LEU A 41 14.12 -3.69 -4.55
CA LEU A 41 12.73 -3.33 -4.43
C LEU A 41 12.53 -1.83 -4.22
N ARG A 42 13.37 -1.20 -3.40
CA ARG A 42 13.49 0.25 -3.31
C ARG A 42 13.76 0.85 -4.68
N HIS A 43 14.68 0.28 -5.46
CA HIS A 43 14.98 0.77 -6.79
C HIS A 43 13.75 0.72 -7.70
N LYS A 44 12.96 -0.36 -7.65
CA LYS A 44 11.71 -0.50 -8.40
C LYS A 44 10.67 0.54 -7.96
N ILE A 45 10.42 0.66 -6.66
CA ILE A 45 9.51 1.68 -6.10
C ILE A 45 9.94 3.09 -6.51
N LYS A 46 11.23 3.42 -6.39
CA LYS A 46 11.78 4.74 -6.75
C LYS A 46 11.65 5.03 -8.25
N LYS A 47 11.80 4.02 -9.10
CA LYS A 47 11.57 4.13 -10.55
C LYS A 47 10.10 4.36 -10.87
N ASP A 48 9.20 3.71 -10.16
CA ASP A 48 7.75 3.75 -10.40
C ASP A 48 7.06 4.99 -9.79
N ARG A 49 7.79 5.82 -9.00
CA ARG A 49 7.36 7.16 -8.53
C ARG A 49 6.88 8.10 -9.64
N GLY A 50 7.16 7.79 -10.90
CA GLY A 50 6.80 8.62 -12.06
C GLY A 50 5.30 8.90 -12.21
N SER A 51 4.42 7.99 -11.74
CA SER A 51 2.97 8.23 -11.75
C SER A 51 2.53 8.85 -10.44
N LYS A 52 2.60 10.17 -10.30
CA LYS A 52 2.10 10.92 -9.13
C LYS A 52 0.58 10.84 -8.95
N ARG A 53 -0.11 10.32 -9.97
CA ARG A 53 -1.56 10.21 -10.03
C ARG A 53 -1.95 8.75 -10.27
N ARG A 54 -3.01 8.32 -9.61
CA ARG A 54 -3.61 6.99 -9.74
C ARG A 54 -5.04 7.16 -10.27
N ALA A 55 -5.35 6.48 -11.38
CA ALA A 55 -6.71 6.43 -11.90
C ALA A 55 -7.61 5.73 -10.87
N LEU A 56 -8.82 6.25 -10.67
CA LEU A 56 -9.81 5.61 -9.82
C LEU A 56 -10.46 4.43 -10.56
N ASP A 57 -10.78 3.37 -9.81
CA ASP A 57 -11.45 2.19 -10.37
C ASP A 57 -12.95 2.49 -10.52
N ALA A 58 -13.51 2.34 -11.71
CA ALA A 58 -14.94 2.59 -11.92
C ALA A 58 -15.85 1.59 -11.18
N SER A 59 -15.34 0.40 -10.84
CA SER A 59 -16.11 -0.65 -10.16
C SER A 59 -16.43 -0.32 -8.70
N ASP A 60 -15.69 0.61 -8.08
CA ASP A 60 -15.86 0.99 -6.68
C ASP A 60 -16.48 2.37 -6.47
N ALA A 61 -16.99 3.01 -7.54
CA ALA A 61 -17.35 4.43 -7.56
C ALA A 61 -18.32 4.90 -6.47
N GLN A 62 -19.19 4.03 -5.97
CA GLN A 62 -20.15 4.36 -4.92
C GLN A 62 -19.62 4.17 -3.50
N LEU A 63 -18.54 3.39 -3.33
CA LEU A 63 -17.95 3.04 -2.03
C LEU A 63 -16.66 3.79 -1.76
N ASN A 64 -15.95 4.16 -2.83
CA ASN A 64 -14.65 4.77 -2.74
C ASN A 64 -14.76 6.28 -2.46
N PRO A 65 -14.17 6.76 -1.34
CA PRO A 65 -14.30 8.15 -0.92
C PRO A 65 -13.67 9.15 -1.91
N TYR A 66 -12.71 8.73 -2.73
CA TYR A 66 -12.07 9.60 -3.72
C TYR A 66 -13.01 9.95 -4.87
N TRP A 67 -13.89 9.02 -5.28
CA TRP A 67 -14.90 9.32 -6.28
C TRP A 67 -15.88 10.39 -5.79
N LYS A 68 -16.31 10.29 -4.52
CA LYS A 68 -17.15 11.32 -3.90
C LYS A 68 -16.43 12.66 -3.81
N ALA A 69 -15.19 12.68 -3.33
CA ALA A 69 -14.40 13.92 -3.23
C ALA A 69 -14.19 14.59 -4.61
N ASN A 70 -13.90 13.80 -5.64
CA ASN A 70 -13.72 14.31 -7.00
C ASN A 70 -15.04 14.83 -7.59
N TRP A 71 -16.16 14.17 -7.30
CA TRP A 71 -17.48 14.65 -7.71
C TRP A 71 -17.87 15.95 -6.98
N ASP A 72 -17.59 16.05 -5.68
CA ASP A 72 -17.77 17.28 -4.91
C ASP A 72 -16.96 18.44 -5.50
N GLN A 73 -15.70 18.18 -5.85
CA GLN A 73 -14.85 19.15 -6.53
C GLN A 73 -15.43 19.55 -7.90
N TYR A 74 -15.86 18.57 -8.70
CA TYR A 74 -16.49 18.82 -9.99
C TYR A 74 -17.72 19.72 -9.87
N LYS A 75 -18.62 19.44 -8.92
CA LYS A 75 -19.81 20.28 -8.68
C LYS A 75 -19.40 21.71 -8.33
N SER A 76 -18.42 21.87 -7.44
CA SER A 76 -17.94 23.18 -7.01
C SER A 76 -17.37 23.99 -8.17
N ASP A 77 -16.54 23.38 -9.01
CA ASP A 77 -15.91 24.04 -10.15
C ASP A 77 -16.89 24.38 -11.29
N ASN A 78 -18.00 23.64 -11.38
CA ASN A 78 -19.01 23.81 -12.43
C ASN A 78 -20.28 24.53 -11.93
N GLN A 79 -20.30 25.00 -10.68
CA GLN A 79 -21.48 25.65 -10.11
C GLN A 79 -21.97 26.82 -10.99
N GLY A 80 -23.28 26.87 -11.24
CA GLY A 80 -23.92 27.90 -12.06
C GLY A 80 -23.84 27.67 -13.57
N ARG A 81 -23.02 26.72 -14.05
CA ARG A 81 -22.96 26.35 -15.47
C ARG A 81 -24.24 25.63 -15.90
N GLN A 82 -24.79 25.98 -17.05
CA GLN A 82 -25.97 25.31 -17.56
C GLN A 82 -25.63 23.92 -18.12
N LYS A 83 -26.66 23.12 -18.40
CA LYS A 83 -26.50 21.81 -19.04
C LYS A 83 -25.72 21.94 -20.35
N GLY A 84 -24.63 21.18 -20.48
CA GLY A 84 -23.75 21.19 -21.66
C GLY A 84 -22.63 22.24 -21.62
N GLU A 85 -22.56 23.05 -20.56
CA GLU A 85 -21.49 24.03 -20.32
C GLU A 85 -20.50 23.57 -19.26
N ASP A 86 -20.86 22.55 -18.47
CA ASP A 86 -19.97 21.90 -17.51
C ASP A 86 -18.79 21.21 -18.21
N THR A 87 -17.70 21.04 -17.49
CA THR A 87 -16.38 20.65 -18.03
C THR A 87 -16.45 19.34 -18.83
N PHE A 88 -17.22 18.37 -18.35
CA PHE A 88 -17.42 17.09 -19.02
C PHE A 88 -18.66 17.02 -19.91
N LYS A 89 -19.54 18.03 -19.85
CA LYS A 89 -20.82 18.10 -20.57
C LYS A 89 -21.72 16.92 -20.23
N LEU A 90 -21.88 16.63 -18.94
CA LEU A 90 -22.65 15.50 -18.46
C LEU A 90 -24.13 15.65 -18.84
N GLU A 91 -24.74 14.57 -19.33
CA GLU A 91 -26.13 14.59 -19.82
C GLU A 91 -27.16 14.91 -18.72
N ASP A 92 -26.81 14.61 -17.47
CA ASP A 92 -27.61 14.80 -16.25
C ASP A 92 -27.14 16.01 -15.42
N TRP A 93 -26.23 16.85 -15.94
CA TRP A 93 -25.80 18.05 -15.24
C TRP A 93 -26.94 19.08 -15.09
N THR A 94 -26.95 19.75 -13.93
CA THR A 94 -27.83 20.89 -13.64
C THR A 94 -27.02 22.00 -13.00
N ALA A 95 -27.41 23.27 -13.19
CA ALA A 95 -26.64 24.41 -12.68
C ALA A 95 -26.50 24.48 -11.16
N ASN A 96 -27.43 23.83 -10.43
CA ASN A 96 -27.44 23.74 -8.98
C ASN A 96 -27.71 22.28 -8.58
N PRO A 97 -26.73 21.39 -8.75
CA PRO A 97 -26.92 19.99 -8.41
C PRO A 97 -27.18 19.85 -6.91
N PRO A 98 -28.08 18.94 -6.50
CA PRO A 98 -28.31 18.66 -5.09
C PRO A 98 -27.01 18.36 -4.35
N GLN A 99 -26.90 18.86 -3.12
CA GLN A 99 -25.75 18.59 -2.24
C GLN A 99 -26.06 17.49 -1.21
N ASP A 100 -27.17 16.78 -1.38
CA ASP A 100 -27.76 15.92 -0.36
C ASP A 100 -27.02 14.60 -0.12
N THR A 101 -27.19 14.05 1.10
CA THR A 101 -26.63 12.78 1.58
C THR A 101 -27.70 11.69 1.78
N PRO A 102 -27.43 10.39 1.49
CA PRO A 102 -26.19 9.86 0.94
C PRO A 102 -26.08 10.15 -0.56
N GLU A 103 -24.96 10.76 -0.91
CA GLU A 103 -24.70 11.24 -2.26
C GLU A 103 -24.23 10.08 -3.14
N VAL A 104 -24.93 9.89 -4.26
CA VAL A 104 -24.59 8.90 -5.28
C VAL A 104 -23.74 9.59 -6.33
N VAL A 105 -22.56 9.03 -6.63
CA VAL A 105 -21.72 9.54 -7.72
C VAL A 105 -22.39 9.19 -9.05
N PRO A 106 -22.75 10.17 -9.91
CA PRO A 106 -23.48 9.86 -11.13
C PRO A 106 -22.68 8.99 -12.10
N GLN A 107 -23.33 8.02 -12.73
CA GLN A 107 -22.66 7.13 -13.69
C GLN A 107 -22.18 7.90 -14.93
N SER A 108 -22.84 9.00 -15.30
CA SER A 108 -22.39 9.91 -16.37
C SER A 108 -21.00 10.46 -16.08
N PHE A 109 -20.73 10.87 -14.84
CA PHE A 109 -19.44 11.38 -14.38
C PHE A 109 -18.36 10.29 -14.42
N VAL A 110 -18.66 9.12 -13.87
CA VAL A 110 -17.75 7.95 -13.94
C VAL A 110 -17.43 7.59 -15.39
N ASN A 111 -18.44 7.54 -16.25
CA ASN A 111 -18.27 7.23 -17.67
C ASN A 111 -17.45 8.30 -18.41
N ALA A 112 -17.58 9.57 -18.03
CA ALA A 112 -16.78 10.65 -18.60
C ALA A 112 -15.28 10.47 -18.29
N CYS A 113 -14.95 9.94 -17.10
CA CYS A 113 -13.58 9.59 -16.76
C CYS A 113 -13.02 8.40 -17.56
N LEU A 114 -13.87 7.48 -18.01
CA LEU A 114 -13.48 6.35 -18.86
C LEU A 114 -13.34 6.72 -20.34
N LYS A 115 -14.00 7.78 -20.79
CA LYS A 115 -14.01 8.26 -22.18
C LYS A 115 -13.16 9.52 -22.30
N SER A 116 -11.85 9.35 -22.46
CA SER A 116 -10.88 10.46 -22.41
C SER A 116 -10.75 11.27 -23.70
N ASP A 117 -11.35 10.85 -24.81
CA ASP A 117 -11.01 11.33 -26.16
C ASP A 117 -11.23 12.84 -26.38
N ASP A 118 -12.12 13.47 -25.61
CA ASP A 118 -12.46 14.89 -25.74
C ASP A 118 -12.10 15.73 -24.50
N LYS A 119 -11.40 15.15 -23.51
CA LYS A 119 -11.11 15.82 -22.22
C LYS A 119 -9.66 16.22 -22.14
N SER A 120 -9.40 17.40 -21.58
CA SER A 120 -8.02 17.81 -21.35
C SER A 120 -7.37 16.87 -20.32
N HIS A 121 -6.07 16.62 -20.48
CA HIS A 121 -5.32 15.83 -19.51
C HIS A 121 -5.42 16.43 -18.11
N GLU A 122 -5.43 17.77 -17.99
CA GLU A 122 -5.57 18.47 -16.72
C GLU A 122 -6.93 18.20 -16.05
N ASP A 123 -8.02 18.26 -16.79
CA ASP A 123 -9.36 17.96 -16.25
C ASP A 123 -9.48 16.49 -15.83
N LEU A 124 -8.90 15.58 -16.62
CA LEU A 124 -8.84 14.16 -16.24
C LEU A 124 -8.07 14.00 -14.93
N LEU A 125 -6.87 14.55 -14.81
CA LEU A 125 -6.08 14.48 -13.58
C LEU A 125 -6.80 15.07 -12.36
N LYS A 126 -7.63 16.09 -12.58
CA LYS A 126 -8.37 16.77 -11.51
C LYS A 126 -9.58 15.98 -11.03
N TYR A 127 -10.35 15.39 -11.95
CA TYR A 127 -11.66 14.80 -11.61
C TYR A 127 -11.69 13.26 -11.65
N CYS A 128 -10.71 12.62 -12.29
CA CYS A 128 -10.74 11.17 -12.54
C CYS A 128 -9.59 10.41 -11.87
N TYR A 129 -8.66 11.14 -11.26
CA TYR A 129 -7.49 10.60 -10.61
C TYR A 129 -7.45 11.07 -9.16
N ARG A 130 -6.74 10.31 -8.33
CA ARG A 130 -6.29 10.75 -7.02
C ARG A 130 -4.77 10.82 -7.00
N ASP A 131 -4.21 11.40 -5.95
CA ASP A 131 -2.78 11.25 -5.69
C ASP A 131 -2.43 9.78 -5.47
N SER A 132 -1.29 9.38 -6.02
CA SER A 132 -0.72 8.06 -5.75
C SER A 132 -0.25 8.01 -4.30
N MET A 133 -0.56 6.91 -3.63
CA MET A 133 -0.13 6.62 -2.27
C MET A 133 1.07 5.70 -2.28
N ILE A 134 1.74 5.59 -1.14
CA ILE A 134 2.83 4.63 -0.99
C ILE A 134 2.32 3.19 -1.20
N PHE A 135 1.08 2.88 -0.79
CA PHE A 135 0.43 1.59 -1.09
C PHE A 135 0.39 1.27 -2.60
N ASP A 136 0.07 2.25 -3.46
CA ASP A 136 0.02 2.02 -4.92
C ASP A 136 1.40 1.65 -5.48
N LEU A 137 2.45 2.27 -4.93
CA LEU A 137 3.83 1.96 -5.33
C LEU A 137 4.25 0.56 -4.89
N ILE A 138 3.85 0.16 -3.68
CA ILE A 138 4.11 -1.18 -3.15
C ILE A 138 3.40 -2.23 -4.02
N GLU A 139 2.12 -2.03 -4.31
CA GLU A 139 1.35 -2.92 -5.18
C GLU A 139 1.96 -3.01 -6.58
N GLY A 140 2.28 -1.87 -7.21
CA GLY A 140 2.93 -1.82 -8.53
C GLY A 140 4.31 -2.47 -8.55
N SER A 141 5.03 -2.45 -7.42
CA SER A 141 6.32 -3.13 -7.28
C SER A 141 6.20 -4.65 -7.16
N GLY A 142 5.00 -5.20 -6.99
CA GLY A 142 4.74 -6.63 -6.83
C GLY A 142 4.83 -7.12 -5.38
N LEU A 143 4.92 -6.19 -4.43
CA LEU A 143 4.92 -6.51 -3.00
C LEU A 143 3.52 -6.60 -2.45
N ARG A 144 3.47 -7.11 -1.23
CA ARG A 144 2.28 -7.04 -0.39
C ARG A 144 2.56 -6.24 0.86
N ALA A 145 1.77 -5.19 1.04
CA ALA A 145 1.68 -4.51 2.32
C ALA A 145 1.05 -5.44 3.37
N LEU A 146 1.48 -5.28 4.62
CA LEU A 146 0.74 -5.75 5.77
C LEU A 146 -0.40 -4.77 5.99
N ASP A 147 -1.61 -5.22 5.66
CA ASP A 147 -2.84 -4.46 5.79
C ASP A 147 -3.81 -5.18 6.74
N THR A 148 -4.99 -4.59 6.90
CA THR A 148 -6.08 -5.11 7.72
C THR A 148 -6.70 -6.41 7.20
N SER A 149 -6.28 -6.93 6.04
CA SER A 149 -6.70 -8.26 5.56
C SER A 149 -6.04 -9.39 6.36
N PHE A 150 -5.01 -9.11 7.15
CA PHE A 150 -4.35 -10.09 8.01
C PHE A 150 -4.94 -10.03 9.42
N ASP A 151 -5.20 -11.19 10.01
CA ASP A 151 -5.67 -11.28 11.40
C ASP A 151 -4.73 -10.56 12.38
N ALA A 152 -5.29 -10.07 13.48
CA ALA A 152 -4.59 -9.25 14.45
C ALA A 152 -3.33 -9.92 15.06
N ASP A 153 -3.33 -11.25 15.15
CA ASP A 153 -2.23 -12.07 15.67
C ASP A 153 -1.53 -12.87 14.55
N HIS A 154 -1.69 -12.44 13.29
CA HIS A 154 -1.08 -13.13 12.17
C HIS A 154 0.45 -13.13 12.36
N PRO A 155 1.15 -14.27 12.14
CA PRO A 155 2.60 -14.38 12.36
C PRO A 155 3.44 -13.30 11.67
N LYS A 156 2.92 -12.74 10.57
CA LYS A 156 3.55 -11.64 9.83
C LYS A 156 3.54 -10.31 10.58
N TRP A 157 2.43 -9.99 11.25
CA TRP A 157 2.34 -8.82 12.14
C TRP A 157 3.27 -8.98 13.34
N ILE A 158 3.38 -10.20 13.89
CA ILE A 158 4.30 -10.48 15.00
C ILE A 158 5.76 -10.25 14.57
N LYS A 159 6.19 -10.83 13.44
CA LYS A 159 7.52 -10.60 12.87
C LYS A 159 7.79 -9.11 12.59
N ALA A 160 6.81 -8.38 12.07
CA ALA A 160 6.91 -6.93 11.85
C ALA A 160 7.13 -6.16 13.16
N TRP A 161 6.37 -6.49 14.20
CA TRP A 161 6.48 -5.86 15.50
C TRP A 161 7.83 -6.14 16.18
N GLU A 162 8.34 -7.37 16.06
CA GLU A 162 9.69 -7.71 16.55
C GLU A 162 10.78 -6.88 15.86
N ARG A 163 10.68 -6.68 14.54
CA ARG A 163 11.60 -5.81 13.78
C ARG A 163 11.50 -4.35 14.25
N TYR A 164 10.31 -3.86 14.53
CA TYR A 164 10.10 -2.52 15.07
C TYR A 164 10.75 -2.36 16.45
N LYS A 165 10.48 -3.28 17.39
CA LYS A 165 11.08 -3.27 18.74
C LYS A 165 12.61 -3.36 18.72
N ALA A 166 13.17 -4.11 17.77
CA ALA A 166 14.62 -4.23 17.60
C ALA A 166 15.26 -2.96 17.01
N SER A 167 14.46 -2.08 16.39
CA SER A 167 14.95 -0.81 15.90
C SER A 167 15.28 0.10 17.09
N LYS A 168 16.50 0.64 17.12
CA LYS A 168 17.01 1.42 18.28
C LYS A 168 16.38 2.80 18.42
N GLY A 169 15.54 3.20 17.48
CA GLY A 169 14.79 4.44 17.49
C GLY A 169 13.31 4.11 17.45
N ASP A 170 12.58 4.51 18.48
CA ASP A 170 11.12 4.45 18.50
C ASP A 170 10.57 5.52 17.54
N ALA A 171 10.79 5.30 16.23
CA ALA A 171 10.54 6.29 15.18
C ALA A 171 9.08 6.73 15.15
N TRP A 172 8.16 5.81 15.51
CA TRP A 172 6.74 6.10 15.62
C TRP A 172 6.28 6.41 17.04
N LYS A 173 7.20 6.44 18.01
CA LYS A 173 6.92 6.75 19.43
C LYS A 173 5.87 5.83 20.05
N LEU A 174 5.91 4.56 19.68
CA LEU A 174 5.02 3.52 20.16
C LEU A 174 5.66 2.84 21.37
N SER A 175 4.92 2.73 22.47
CA SER A 175 5.37 2.01 23.66
C SER A 175 5.82 0.60 23.30
N THR A 176 7.11 0.31 23.47
CA THR A 176 7.72 -1.01 23.22
C THR A 176 8.02 -1.77 24.51
N SER A 177 7.70 -1.19 25.67
CA SER A 177 8.00 -1.74 27.00
C SER A 177 7.12 -2.94 27.39
N ASP A 178 6.08 -3.24 26.61
CA ASP A 178 5.22 -4.37 26.87
C ASP A 178 5.87 -5.65 26.33
N ASN A 179 6.26 -6.55 27.24
CA ASN A 179 6.79 -7.89 26.94
C ASN A 179 5.72 -8.86 26.39
N GLY A 180 4.56 -8.35 25.97
CA GLY A 180 3.48 -9.14 25.41
C GLY A 180 3.79 -9.61 23.98
N SER A 181 3.31 -10.80 23.64
CA SER A 181 3.35 -11.35 22.28
C SER A 181 2.33 -10.69 21.33
N SER A 182 1.40 -9.90 21.86
CA SER A 182 0.35 -9.23 21.08
C SER A 182 0.88 -8.01 20.36
N VAL A 183 0.56 -7.90 19.08
CA VAL A 183 0.92 -6.73 18.26
C VAL A 183 -0.01 -5.57 18.61
N PRO A 184 0.51 -4.41 19.05
CA PRO A 184 -0.33 -3.27 19.40
C PRO A 184 -1.16 -2.78 18.21
N GLU A 185 -2.42 -2.43 18.44
CA GLU A 185 -3.29 -1.88 17.40
C GLU A 185 -2.71 -0.58 16.81
N ALA A 186 -2.14 0.26 17.67
CA ALA A 186 -1.47 1.49 17.25
C ALA A 186 -0.33 1.25 16.25
N PHE A 187 0.36 0.10 16.30
CA PHE A 187 1.39 -0.24 15.32
C PHE A 187 0.79 -0.55 13.94
N LYS A 188 -0.33 -1.29 13.90
CA LYS A 188 -1.04 -1.62 12.66
C LYS A 188 -1.65 -0.36 12.03
N THR A 189 -2.38 0.42 12.82
CA THR A 189 -2.92 1.71 12.38
C THR A 189 -1.83 2.60 11.81
N LYS A 190 -0.65 2.63 12.44
CA LYS A 190 0.47 3.43 11.93
C LYS A 190 0.99 2.94 10.59
N CYS A 191 1.01 1.63 10.36
CA CYS A 191 1.30 1.08 9.04
C CYS A 191 0.24 1.50 8.02
N ASP A 192 -1.04 1.36 8.33
CA ASP A 192 -2.13 1.75 7.42
C ASP A 192 -2.06 3.25 7.06
N ASP A 193 -1.88 4.12 8.05
CA ASP A 193 -1.74 5.57 7.85
C ASP A 193 -0.55 5.91 6.95
N ASN A 194 0.59 5.27 7.21
CA ASN A 194 1.81 5.50 6.45
C ASN A 194 1.68 4.97 5.00
N LEU A 195 1.03 3.82 4.81
CA LEU A 195 0.73 3.24 3.50
C LEU A 195 -0.24 4.13 2.69
N ALA A 196 -1.22 4.73 3.36
CA ALA A 196 -2.19 5.67 2.76
C ALA A 196 -1.61 7.07 2.50
N SER A 197 -0.35 7.34 2.89
CA SER A 197 0.28 8.64 2.67
C SER A 197 0.52 8.90 1.18
N PRO A 198 0.17 10.10 0.67
CA PRO A 198 0.54 10.55 -0.68
C PRO A 198 1.99 11.07 -0.77
N ASP A 199 2.73 11.11 0.34
CA ASP A 199 4.11 11.63 0.41
C ASP A 199 5.13 10.62 -0.14
N ILE A 200 4.97 10.27 -1.42
CA ILE A 200 5.73 9.22 -2.10
C ILE A 200 7.22 9.56 -2.33
N GLU A 201 7.59 10.83 -2.12
CA GLU A 201 8.97 11.32 -2.24
C GLU A 201 9.74 11.24 -0.91
N ASN A 202 9.06 10.94 0.20
CA ASN A 202 9.66 10.81 1.51
C ASN A 202 10.39 9.47 1.67
N ASP A 203 11.69 9.51 1.41
CA ASP A 203 12.57 8.34 1.50
C ASP A 203 12.61 7.74 2.92
N GLU A 204 12.55 8.57 3.97
CA GLU A 204 12.54 8.08 5.36
C GLU A 204 11.25 7.31 5.67
N LEU A 205 10.11 7.87 5.29
CA LEU A 205 8.81 7.21 5.44
C LEU A 205 8.76 5.89 4.66
N LEU A 206 9.25 5.90 3.42
CA LEU A 206 9.35 4.69 2.62
C LEU A 206 10.24 3.64 3.29
N ASP A 207 11.39 4.04 3.83
CA ASP A 207 12.28 3.12 4.55
C ASP A 207 11.64 2.50 5.79
N GLN A 208 10.85 3.27 6.54
CA GLN A 208 10.08 2.78 7.68
C GLN A 208 9.01 1.76 7.23
N ILE A 209 8.25 2.07 6.18
CA ILE A 209 7.22 1.18 5.62
C ILE A 209 7.87 -0.12 5.11
N MET A 210 8.95 -0.03 4.34
CA MET A 210 9.69 -1.18 3.82
C MET A 210 10.28 -2.06 4.94
N SER A 211 10.57 -1.48 6.10
CA SER A 211 11.13 -2.20 7.23
C SER A 211 10.07 -2.95 8.04
N TRP A 212 8.85 -2.41 8.14
CA TRP A 212 7.89 -2.84 9.17
C TRP A 212 6.48 -3.12 8.65
N CYS A 213 6.09 -2.62 7.49
CA CYS A 213 4.74 -2.77 6.94
C CYS A 213 4.68 -3.64 5.68
N ILE A 214 5.75 -4.35 5.34
CA ILE A 214 5.80 -5.23 4.17
C ILE A 214 5.89 -6.71 4.60
N ASP A 215 5.16 -7.54 3.87
CA ASP A 215 5.22 -8.99 3.91
C ASP A 215 6.46 -9.50 3.16
N GLU A 216 7.51 -9.88 3.88
CA GLU A 216 8.77 -10.39 3.30
C GLU A 216 8.68 -11.84 2.78
N ASP A 217 7.56 -12.54 3.03
CA ASP A 217 7.36 -13.94 2.61
C ASP A 217 6.69 -14.04 1.21
N LYS A 218 6.57 -12.93 0.46
CA LYS A 218 5.96 -12.85 -0.88
C LYS A 218 6.92 -12.44 -1.98
#